data_AF-A0A933K5C6-F1
#
_entry.id   AF-A0A933K5C6-F1
#
_cell.length_a   1.000
_cell.length_b   1.000
_cell.length_c   1.000
_cell.angle_alpha   90.00
_cell.angle_beta   90.00
_cell.angle_gamma   90.00
#
_symmetry.space_group_name_H-M   'P 1'
#
loop_
_entity.id
_entity.type
_entity.pdbx_description
1 polymer ?
#
loop_
_entity_poly.entity_id
_entity_poly.type
_entity_poly.pdbx_seq_one_letter_code
_entity_poly.pdbx_strand_id
1 'polypeptide(L)'
;MKSFPTFTTWQWIWDVIISGRFRHVELLNNARYRKDRAIADLEREIGWRYYGGKHYESVFTKFYQAYILPAKFGIDKRRAHFSSLIRNGEMTREQVLEELERPLYTPDDLRTDRDYVIKKLGFTDPEFEEIMRCPPRSHLEFPSDERLLKYLRWGRDSVTSLCRLFKSVTRARSGG
;
A
#
# COMPACT_ATOMS: atom_id res chain seq x y z
N MET A 1 -12.30 -28.69 -15.40
CA MET A 1 -12.63 -27.72 -14.33
C MET A 1 -13.46 -26.61 -14.94
N LYS A 2 -14.64 -26.29 -14.38
CA LYS A 2 -15.34 -25.04 -14.72
C LYS A 2 -14.48 -23.89 -14.19
N SER A 3 -14.29 -22.82 -14.97
CA SER A 3 -13.42 -21.70 -14.60
C SER A 3 -13.86 -21.07 -13.27
N PHE A 4 -12.89 -20.64 -12.46
CA PHE A 4 -13.14 -19.90 -11.24
C PHE A 4 -13.92 -18.61 -11.57
N PRO A 5 -15.01 -18.29 -10.85
CA PRO A 5 -15.78 -17.09 -11.14
C PRO A 5 -14.89 -15.86 -10.98
N THR A 6 -14.79 -15.06 -12.05
CA THR A 6 -14.05 -13.80 -12.01
C THR A 6 -15.00 -12.66 -11.67
N PHE A 7 -14.53 -11.76 -10.83
CA PHE A 7 -15.25 -10.55 -10.45
C PHE A 7 -14.71 -9.39 -11.28
N THR A 8 -15.43 -9.05 -12.34
CA THR A 8 -15.01 -8.05 -13.33
C THR A 8 -15.22 -6.63 -12.83
N THR A 9 -14.50 -5.67 -13.41
CA THR A 9 -14.67 -4.24 -13.15
C THR A 9 -16.12 -3.80 -13.32
N TRP A 10 -16.83 -4.32 -14.33
CA TRP A 10 -18.24 -4.01 -14.58
C TRP A 10 -19.18 -4.56 -13.50
N GLN A 11 -18.96 -5.80 -13.05
CA GLN A 11 -19.72 -6.37 -11.94
C GLN A 11 -19.51 -5.55 -10.67
N TRP A 12 -18.27 -5.15 -10.36
CA TRP A 12 -17.99 -4.28 -9.22
C TRP A 12 -18.69 -2.91 -9.33
N ILE A 13 -18.65 -2.26 -10.50
CA ILE A 13 -19.34 -0.98 -10.72
C ILE A 13 -20.85 -1.14 -10.48
N TRP A 14 -21.46 -2.18 -11.05
CA TRP A 14 -22.89 -2.43 -10.87
C TRP A 14 -23.23 -2.70 -9.40
N ASP A 15 -22.49 -3.59 -8.75
CA ASP A 15 -22.79 -4.08 -7.40
C ASP A 15 -22.49 -3.05 -6.30
N VAL A 16 -21.43 -2.24 -6.47
CA VAL A 16 -20.96 -1.30 -5.44
C VAL A 16 -21.37 0.14 -5.73
N ILE A 17 -21.35 0.59 -6.98
CA ILE A 17 -21.61 1.99 -7.33
C ILE A 17 -23.08 2.21 -7.70
N ILE A 18 -23.66 1.36 -8.56
CA ILE A 18 -25.00 1.61 -9.14
C ILE A 18 -26.12 1.05 -8.24
N SER A 19 -26.06 -0.24 -7.92
CA SER A 19 -27.12 -0.92 -7.17
C SER A 19 -27.07 -0.65 -5.66
N GLY A 20 -25.90 -0.24 -5.14
CA GLY A 20 -25.68 -0.08 -3.70
C GLY A 20 -25.89 -1.37 -2.91
N ARG A 21 -25.78 -2.53 -3.56
CA ARG A 21 -26.07 -3.86 -2.99
C ARG A 21 -25.15 -4.19 -1.81
N PHE A 22 -23.92 -3.70 -1.85
CA PHE A 22 -22.92 -3.96 -0.81
C PHE A 22 -22.53 -2.69 -0.07
N ARG A 23 -22.52 -2.78 1.26
CA ARG A 23 -21.93 -1.76 2.14
C ARG A 23 -20.52 -2.20 2.51
N HIS A 24 -19.50 -1.49 2.01
CA HIS A 24 -18.12 -1.71 2.41
C HIS A 24 -17.89 -1.18 3.82
N VAL A 25 -17.48 -2.04 4.76
CA VAL A 25 -17.14 -1.67 6.14
C VAL A 25 -15.71 -2.12 6.43
N GLU A 26 -14.84 -1.16 6.71
CA GLU A 26 -13.43 -1.42 7.02
C GLU A 26 -13.25 -1.71 8.50
N LEU A 27 -13.58 -2.93 8.92
CA LEU A 27 -13.56 -3.33 10.34
C LEU A 27 -12.22 -3.01 11.01
N LEU A 28 -11.11 -3.29 10.33
CA LEU A 28 -9.76 -3.06 10.87
C LEU A 28 -9.42 -1.58 11.06
N ASN A 29 -10.03 -0.67 10.28
CA ASN A 29 -9.82 0.77 10.45
C ASN A 29 -10.56 1.33 11.67
N ASN A 30 -11.52 0.58 12.22
CA ASN A 30 -12.24 0.94 13.45
C ASN A 30 -11.60 0.36 14.72
N ALA A 31 -10.62 -0.53 14.58
CA ALA A 31 -9.89 -1.07 15.72
C ALA A 31 -8.89 -0.03 16.27
N ARG A 32 -8.77 0.05 17.60
CA ARG A 32 -7.73 0.85 18.25
C ARG A 32 -6.38 0.14 18.13
N TYR A 33 -5.77 0.27 16.96
CA TYR A 33 -4.49 -0.36 16.66
C TYR A 33 -3.32 0.44 17.24
N ARG A 34 -2.38 -0.27 17.88
CA ARG A 34 -1.05 0.21 18.24
C ARG A 34 -0.03 -0.86 17.86
N LYS A 35 1.00 -0.48 17.11
CA LYS A 35 1.97 -1.41 16.53
C LYS A 35 2.78 -2.11 17.62
N ASP A 36 3.24 -1.37 18.61
CA ASP A 36 4.04 -1.89 19.72
C ASP A 36 3.30 -2.98 20.51
N ARG A 37 2.02 -2.74 20.85
CA ARG A 37 1.18 -3.73 21.53
C ARG A 37 0.91 -4.94 20.66
N ALA A 38 0.56 -4.73 19.39
CA ALA A 38 0.29 -5.82 18.47
C ALA A 38 1.50 -6.76 18.31
N ILE A 39 2.72 -6.20 18.24
CA ILE A 39 3.95 -7.01 18.20
C ILE A 39 4.09 -7.82 19.50
N ALA A 40 3.98 -7.18 20.67
CA ALA A 40 4.12 -7.86 21.95
C ALA A 40 3.09 -8.99 22.16
N ASP A 41 1.86 -8.79 21.73
CA ASP A 41 0.80 -9.80 21.80
C ASP A 41 1.11 -10.99 20.86
N LEU A 42 1.56 -10.72 19.63
CA LEU A 42 1.95 -11.77 18.68
C LEU A 42 3.16 -12.59 19.16
N GLU A 43 4.16 -11.94 19.76
CA GLU A 43 5.31 -12.63 20.35
C GLU A 43 4.88 -13.53 21.50
N ARG A 44 4.02 -13.02 22.40
CA ARG A 44 3.56 -13.75 23.60
C ARG A 44 2.62 -14.91 23.27
N GLU A 45 1.67 -14.72 22.37
CA GLU A 45 0.55 -15.66 22.18
C GLU A 45 0.86 -16.76 21.16
N ILE A 46 1.62 -16.42 20.12
CA ILE A 46 1.90 -17.35 19.01
C ILE A 46 3.39 -17.51 18.71
N GLY A 47 4.27 -16.93 19.52
CA GLY A 47 5.71 -17.05 19.36
C GLY A 47 6.23 -16.39 18.08
N TRP A 48 5.53 -15.37 17.58
CA TRP A 48 5.96 -14.61 16.42
C TRP A 48 7.34 -13.97 16.67
N ARG A 49 8.12 -13.73 15.63
CA ARG A 49 9.44 -13.07 15.74
C ARG A 49 9.48 -11.84 14.85
N TYR A 50 9.93 -10.72 15.40
CA TYR A 50 10.08 -9.51 14.60
C TYR A 50 11.24 -9.62 13.61
N TYR A 51 10.96 -9.35 12.33
CA TYR A 51 11.92 -9.46 11.22
C TYR A 51 12.73 -8.17 10.97
N GLY A 52 12.66 -7.19 11.87
CA GLY A 52 13.39 -5.92 11.76
C GLY A 52 12.79 -4.86 10.83
N GLY A 53 11.76 -5.21 10.05
CA GLY A 53 11.12 -4.28 9.11
C GLY A 53 9.69 -4.66 8.76
N LYS A 54 8.95 -3.74 8.14
CA LYS A 54 7.60 -4.03 7.64
C LYS A 54 7.73 -4.75 6.29
N HIS A 55 7.04 -5.89 6.14
CA HIS A 55 7.10 -6.77 4.98
C HIS A 55 8.43 -7.54 4.79
N TYR A 56 9.15 -7.81 5.89
CA TYR A 56 10.44 -8.51 5.87
C TYR A 56 10.30 -10.02 6.18
N GLU A 57 9.08 -10.57 6.15
CA GLU A 57 8.81 -12.00 6.35
C GLU A 57 9.38 -12.87 5.21
N SER A 58 9.53 -12.29 4.02
CA SER A 58 10.12 -12.95 2.84
C SER A 58 11.33 -12.17 2.35
N VAL A 59 12.40 -12.90 2.01
CA VAL A 59 13.62 -12.35 1.41
C VAL A 59 13.29 -11.54 0.15
N PHE A 60 12.35 -12.02 -0.67
CA PHE A 60 11.96 -11.31 -1.88
C PHE A 60 11.28 -9.97 -1.59
N THR A 61 10.35 -9.92 -0.63
CA THR A 61 9.63 -8.67 -0.31
C THR A 61 10.55 -7.67 0.37
N LYS A 62 11.46 -8.14 1.23
CA LYS A 62 12.54 -7.33 1.79
C LYS A 62 13.42 -6.75 0.68
N PHE A 63 13.97 -7.59 -0.20
CA PHE A 63 14.81 -7.18 -1.32
C PHE A 63 14.12 -6.15 -2.24
N TYR A 64 12.86 -6.38 -2.59
CA TYR A 64 12.10 -5.43 -3.39
C TYR A 64 11.92 -4.08 -2.70
N GLN A 65 11.46 -4.06 -1.44
CA GLN A 65 11.15 -2.81 -0.74
C GLN A 65 12.38 -2.05 -0.26
N ALA A 66 13.45 -2.75 0.07
CA ALA A 66 14.63 -2.19 0.73
C ALA A 66 15.82 -1.96 -0.23
N TYR A 67 15.81 -2.57 -1.42
CA TYR A 67 16.84 -2.37 -2.44
C TYR A 67 16.28 -1.90 -3.79
N ILE A 68 15.37 -2.66 -4.43
CA ILE A 68 14.89 -2.31 -5.78
C ILE A 68 14.16 -0.96 -5.78
N LEU A 69 13.19 -0.76 -4.87
CA LEU A 69 12.41 0.48 -4.81
C LEU A 69 13.28 1.73 -4.53
N PRO A 70 14.18 1.73 -3.52
CA PRO A 70 15.04 2.88 -3.28
C PRO A 70 16.07 3.10 -4.40
N ALA A 71 16.76 2.06 -4.85
CA ALA A 71 17.88 2.19 -5.78
C ALA A 71 17.43 2.53 -7.21
N LYS A 72 16.35 1.89 -7.70
CA LYS A 72 15.88 2.09 -9.09
C LYS A 72 14.78 3.16 -9.20
N PHE A 73 13.85 3.20 -8.24
CA PHE A 73 12.67 4.05 -8.32
C PHE A 73 12.74 5.28 -7.40
N GLY A 74 13.75 5.38 -6.52
CA GLY A 74 13.85 6.47 -5.54
C GLY A 74 12.72 6.44 -4.49
N ILE A 75 12.07 5.30 -4.28
CA ILE A 75 10.92 5.15 -3.40
C ILE A 75 11.35 4.49 -2.09
N ASP A 76 11.32 5.25 -1.01
CA ASP A 76 11.46 4.72 0.35
C ASP A 76 10.08 4.53 1.01
N LYS A 77 9.69 3.26 1.20
CA LYS A 77 8.41 2.88 1.82
C LYS A 77 8.33 3.27 3.31
N ARG A 78 9.47 3.46 3.99
CA ARG A 78 9.52 3.91 5.39
C ARG A 78 8.78 5.22 5.59
N ARG A 79 8.84 6.15 4.62
CA ARG A 79 8.15 7.46 4.71
C ARG A 79 6.64 7.32 4.89
N ALA A 80 5.99 6.42 4.15
CA ALA A 80 4.55 6.17 4.29
C ALA A 80 4.21 5.44 5.60
N HIS A 81 5.06 4.50 6.01
CA HIS A 81 4.90 3.75 7.27
C HIS A 81 5.03 4.67 8.49
N PHE A 82 6.10 5.45 8.54
CA PHE A 82 6.38 6.40 9.61
C PHE A 82 5.35 7.53 9.68
N SER A 83 4.86 8.02 8.54
CA SER A 83 3.73 8.98 8.53
C SER A 83 2.50 8.43 9.27
N SER A 84 2.23 7.12 9.15
CA SER A 84 1.11 6.49 9.85
C SER A 84 1.35 6.41 11.37
N LEU A 85 2.60 6.14 11.79
CA LEU A 85 2.98 6.07 13.20
C LEU A 85 2.98 7.46 13.87
N ILE A 86 3.45 8.50 13.17
CA ILE A 86 3.36 9.89 13.64
C ILE A 86 1.89 10.27 13.85
N ARG A 87 1.02 9.98 12.87
CA ARG A 87 -0.41 10.25 12.98
C ARG A 87 -1.05 9.53 14.18
N ASN A 88 -0.53 8.37 14.57
CA ASN A 88 -1.03 7.59 15.71
C ASN A 88 -0.35 7.96 17.05
N GLY A 89 0.60 8.92 17.05
CA GLY A 89 1.35 9.29 18.25
C GLY A 89 2.35 8.23 18.74
N GLU A 90 2.72 7.27 17.88
CA GLU A 90 3.66 6.19 18.24
C GLU A 90 5.13 6.55 17.98
N MET A 91 5.39 7.57 17.16
CA MET A 91 6.74 8.09 16.89
C MET A 91 6.68 9.59 16.72
N THR A 92 7.76 10.29 17.11
CA THR A 92 7.93 11.72 16.79
C THR A 92 8.58 11.90 15.42
N ARG A 93 8.49 13.11 14.88
CA ARG A 93 9.11 13.45 13.59
C ARG A 93 10.64 13.33 13.66
N GLU A 94 11.22 13.71 14.79
CA GLU A 94 12.67 13.71 15.04
C GLU A 94 13.21 12.27 15.02
N GLN A 95 12.54 11.36 15.73
CA GLN A 95 12.87 9.93 15.70
C GLN A 95 12.79 9.36 14.28
N VAL A 96 11.77 9.76 13.51
CA VAL A 96 11.61 9.31 12.13
C VAL A 96 12.73 9.79 11.21
N LEU A 97 13.20 11.02 11.39
CA LEU A 97 14.31 11.56 10.60
C LEU A 97 15.60 10.78 10.87
N GLU A 98 15.91 10.51 12.14
CA GLU A 98 17.06 9.67 12.53
C GLU A 98 16.97 8.25 11.92
N GLU A 99 15.79 7.62 12.00
CA GLU A 99 15.58 6.28 11.43
C GLU A 99 15.68 6.25 9.89
N LEU A 100 15.38 7.35 9.21
CA LEU A 100 15.50 7.45 7.74
C LEU A 100 16.95 7.59 7.28
N GLU A 101 17.84 8.16 8.10
CA GLU A 101 19.28 8.25 7.83
C GLU A 101 19.96 6.88 7.90
N ARG A 102 19.39 5.94 8.67
CA ARG A 102 19.91 4.58 8.74
C ARG A 102 19.78 3.85 7.40
N PRO A 103 20.80 3.07 6.99
CA PRO A 103 20.73 2.32 5.75
C PRO A 103 19.68 1.21 5.85
N LEU A 104 19.00 0.93 4.73
CA LEU A 104 17.99 -0.14 4.62
C LEU A 104 18.60 -1.54 4.60
N TYR A 105 19.90 -1.63 4.31
CA TYR A 105 20.66 -2.86 4.18
C TYR A 105 22.08 -2.66 4.71
N THR A 106 22.63 -3.69 5.33
CA THR A 106 24.08 -3.83 5.44
C THR A 106 24.64 -4.34 4.09
N PRO A 107 25.90 -4.02 3.74
CA PRO A 107 26.50 -4.51 2.50
C PRO A 107 26.51 -6.04 2.38
N ASP A 108 26.66 -6.76 3.50
CA ASP A 108 26.72 -8.22 3.53
C ASP A 108 25.34 -8.86 3.34
N ASP A 109 24.32 -8.33 4.01
CA ASP A 109 22.94 -8.79 3.85
C ASP A 109 22.44 -8.53 2.43
N LEU A 110 22.78 -7.38 1.85
CA LEU A 110 22.38 -7.04 0.49
C LEU A 110 22.95 -8.04 -0.52
N ARG A 111 24.25 -8.38 -0.42
CA ARG A 111 24.86 -9.36 -1.32
C ARG A 111 24.17 -10.72 -1.19
N THR A 112 23.96 -11.18 0.04
CA THR A 112 23.33 -12.48 0.31
C THR A 112 21.90 -12.55 -0.24
N ASP A 113 21.07 -11.55 0.07
CA ASP A 113 19.68 -11.51 -0.37
C ASP A 113 19.59 -11.32 -1.90
N ARG A 114 20.49 -10.51 -2.48
CA ARG A 114 20.60 -10.31 -3.94
C ARG A 114 20.90 -11.63 -4.65
N ASP A 115 21.97 -12.31 -4.25
CA ASP A 115 22.42 -13.55 -4.90
C ASP A 115 21.35 -14.64 -4.79
N TYR A 116 20.66 -14.71 -3.64
CA TYR A 116 19.52 -15.60 -3.45
C TYR A 116 18.37 -15.28 -4.41
N VAL A 117 17.95 -14.01 -4.50
CA VAL A 117 16.81 -13.59 -5.33
C VAL A 117 17.12 -13.73 -6.82
N ILE A 118 18.28 -13.26 -7.29
CA ILE A 118 18.72 -13.38 -8.68
C ILE A 118 18.70 -14.84 -9.12
N LYS A 119 19.30 -15.73 -8.32
CA LYS A 119 19.31 -17.16 -8.59
C LYS A 119 17.90 -17.76 -8.66
N LYS A 120 16.99 -17.35 -7.78
CA LYS A 120 15.60 -17.85 -7.76
C LYS A 120 14.75 -17.35 -8.92
N LEU A 121 15.04 -16.15 -9.42
CA LEU A 121 14.39 -15.57 -10.59
C LEU A 121 14.98 -16.06 -11.92
N GLY A 122 16.13 -16.73 -11.87
CA GLY A 122 16.80 -17.28 -13.06
C GLY A 122 17.57 -16.24 -13.87
N PHE A 123 18.00 -15.15 -13.23
CA PHE A 123 18.84 -14.13 -13.86
C PHE A 123 20.33 -14.40 -13.62
N THR A 124 21.16 -13.89 -14.51
CA THR A 124 22.60 -13.70 -14.28
C THR A 124 22.88 -12.32 -13.66
N ASP A 125 24.04 -12.15 -13.03
CA ASP A 125 24.42 -10.84 -12.46
C ASP A 125 24.41 -9.71 -13.51
N PRO A 126 24.96 -9.89 -14.73
CA PRO A 126 24.92 -8.84 -15.75
C PRO A 126 23.51 -8.45 -16.19
N GLU A 127 22.61 -9.43 -16.36
CA GLU A 127 21.21 -9.17 -16.75
C GLU A 127 20.47 -8.38 -15.66
N PHE A 128 20.65 -8.76 -14.40
CA PHE A 128 20.01 -8.06 -13.30
C PHE A 128 20.54 -6.62 -13.16
N GLU A 129 21.84 -6.43 -13.31
CA GLU A 129 22.48 -5.12 -13.30
C GLU A 129 21.99 -4.23 -14.46
N GLU A 130 21.82 -4.81 -15.65
CA GLU A 130 21.22 -4.10 -16.79
C GLU A 130 19.79 -3.64 -16.45
N ILE A 131 18.97 -4.54 -15.90
CA ILE A 131 17.61 -4.21 -15.44
C ILE A 131 17.66 -3.06 -14.43
N MET A 132 18.56 -3.08 -13.45
CA MET A 132 18.67 -2.05 -12.42
C MET A 132 19.09 -0.69 -12.98
N ARG A 133 19.87 -0.66 -14.07
CA ARG A 133 20.29 0.59 -14.74
C ARG A 133 19.26 1.14 -15.72
N CYS A 134 18.36 0.30 -16.25
CA CYS A 134 17.31 0.78 -17.13
C CYS A 134 16.43 1.85 -16.45
N PRO A 135 16.03 2.91 -17.16
CA PRO A 135 15.18 3.95 -16.59
C PRO A 135 13.86 3.35 -16.07
N PRO A 136 13.38 3.80 -14.90
CA PRO A 136 12.11 3.34 -14.36
C PRO A 136 10.98 3.75 -15.29
N ARG A 137 10.08 2.79 -15.60
CA ARG A 137 8.85 3.06 -16.35
C ARG A 137 7.70 3.26 -15.39
N SER A 138 6.85 4.25 -15.68
CA SER A 138 5.67 4.51 -14.86
C SER A 138 4.61 3.44 -15.07
N HIS A 139 3.92 3.06 -14.00
CA HIS A 139 2.76 2.15 -14.09
C HIS A 139 1.63 2.73 -14.97
N LEU A 140 1.61 4.06 -15.16
CA LEU A 140 0.65 4.76 -16.02
C LEU A 140 0.90 4.52 -17.52
N GLU A 141 2.06 4.00 -17.90
CA GLU A 141 2.36 3.67 -19.30
C GLU A 141 1.69 2.37 -19.76
N PHE A 142 1.19 1.56 -18.83
CA PHE A 142 0.56 0.28 -19.12
C PHE A 142 -0.98 0.40 -19.09
N PRO A 143 -1.71 -0.30 -19.98
CA PRO A 143 -3.17 -0.26 -19.99
C PRO A 143 -3.78 -0.68 -18.65
N SER A 144 -4.68 0.15 -18.11
CA SER A 144 -5.42 -0.14 -16.88
C SER A 144 -6.79 0.54 -16.86
N ASP A 145 -7.71 -0.01 -16.07
CA ASP A 145 -9.05 0.56 -15.83
C ASP A 145 -9.02 1.82 -14.93
N GLU A 146 -7.84 2.31 -14.54
CA GLU A 146 -7.70 3.41 -13.59
C GLU A 146 -8.41 4.68 -14.07
N ARG A 147 -8.33 4.99 -15.38
CA ARG A 147 -9.01 6.14 -15.98
C ARG A 147 -10.53 6.01 -15.83
N LEU A 148 -11.10 4.87 -16.20
CA LEU A 148 -12.53 4.60 -16.07
C LEU A 148 -12.99 4.76 -14.61
N LEU A 149 -12.27 4.14 -13.68
CA LEU A 149 -12.60 4.20 -12.25
C LEU A 149 -12.46 5.62 -11.67
N LYS A 150 -11.51 6.43 -12.15
CA LYS A 150 -11.37 7.85 -11.77
C LYS A 150 -12.58 8.67 -12.20
N TYR A 151 -13.04 8.53 -13.46
CA TYR A 151 -14.22 9.25 -13.94
C TYR A 151 -15.50 8.85 -13.20
N LEU A 152 -15.70 7.55 -12.94
CA LEU A 152 -16.86 7.06 -12.19
C LEU A 152 -16.89 7.58 -10.75
N ARG A 153 -15.74 7.60 -10.06
CA ARG A 153 -15.62 8.19 -8.72
C ARG A 153 -15.93 9.68 -8.74
N TRP A 154 -15.35 10.43 -9.67
CA TRP A 154 -15.61 11.86 -9.82
C TRP A 154 -17.09 12.16 -10.07
N GLY A 155 -17.74 11.41 -10.96
CA GLY A 155 -19.17 11.55 -11.23
C GLY A 155 -20.03 11.30 -9.99
N ARG A 156 -19.77 10.20 -9.26
CA ARG A 156 -20.46 9.87 -8.00
C ARG A 156 -20.28 10.97 -6.95
N ASP A 157 -19.06 11.44 -6.74
CA ASP A 157 -18.74 12.42 -5.70
C ASP A 157 -19.34 13.79 -6.02
N SER A 158 -19.41 14.16 -7.31
CA SER A 158 -20.07 15.39 -7.80
C SER A 158 -21.58 15.36 -7.57
N VAL A 159 -22.24 14.24 -7.89
CA VAL A 159 -23.68 14.04 -7.64
C VAL A 159 -23.97 14.03 -6.14
N THR A 160 -23.15 13.33 -5.34
CA THR A 160 -23.32 13.28 -3.88
C THR A 160 -23.18 14.68 -3.25
N SER A 161 -22.25 15.49 -3.76
CA SER A 161 -22.03 16.86 -3.30
C SER A 161 -23.21 17.78 -3.65
N LEU A 162 -23.74 17.68 -4.88
CA LEU A 162 -24.95 18.40 -5.31
C LEU A 162 -26.18 18.01 -4.48
N CYS A 163 -26.39 16.72 -4.22
CA CYS A 163 -27.48 16.25 -3.38
C CYS A 163 -27.36 16.72 -1.92
N ARG A 164 -26.15 16.80 -1.36
CA ARG A 164 -25.92 17.38 -0.02
C ARG A 164 -26.23 18.87 0.00
N LEU A 165 -25.84 19.62 -1.03
CA LEU A 165 -26.12 21.05 -1.18
C LEU A 165 -27.63 21.32 -1.31
N PHE A 166 -28.34 20.51 -2.10
CA PHE A 166 -29.81 20.60 -2.22
C PHE A 166 -30.51 20.28 -0.90
N LYS A 167 -30.04 19.26 -0.16
CA LYS A 167 -30.59 18.92 1.17
C LYS A 167 -30.30 20.01 2.20
N SER A 168 -29.15 20.70 2.16
CA SER A 168 -28.88 21.82 3.07
C SER A 168 -29.72 23.06 2.75
N VAL A 169 -29.92 23.38 1.47
CA VAL A 169 -30.74 24.52 1.02
C VAL A 169 -32.23 24.31 1.33
N THR A 170 -32.74 23.10 1.16
CA THR A 170 -34.14 22.76 1.49
C THR A 170 -34.40 22.76 2.99
N ARG A 171 -33.44 22.29 3.80
CA ARG A 171 -33.54 22.32 5.28
C ARG A 171 -33.44 23.74 5.86
N ALA A 172 -32.75 24.66 5.18
CA ALA A 172 -32.69 26.07 5.55
C ALA A 172 -33.99 26.83 5.22
N ARG A 173 -34.84 26.32 4.32
CA ARG A 173 -36.12 26.94 3.94
C ARG A 173 -37.33 26.44 4.73
N SER A 174 -37.21 25.33 5.47
CA SER A 174 -38.31 24.72 6.24
C SER A 174 -38.24 24.95 7.76
N GLY A 175 -37.31 25.80 8.22
CA GLY A 175 -37.11 26.14 9.64
C GLY A 175 -37.39 27.61 9.98
N GLY A 176 -38.26 28.28 9.24
CA GLY A 176 -38.75 29.64 9.51
C GLY A 176 -40.25 29.64 9.76
#